data_AF-V5HMI7-F1
#
_entry.id   AF-V5HMI7-F1
#
_cell.length_a   1.000
_cell.length_b   1.000
_cell.length_c   1.000
_cell.angle_alpha   90.00
_cell.angle_beta   90.00
_cell.angle_gamma   90.00
#
_symmetry.space_group_name_H-M   'P 1'
#
loop_
_entity.id
_entity.type
_entity.pdbx_description
1 polymer ?
#
loop_
_entity_poly.entity_id
_entity_poly.type
_entity_poly.pdbx_seq_one_letter_code
_entity_poly.pdbx_strand_id
1 'polypeptide(L)'
;LTGSYDFILVDPPWENKSAKRKRSYATLSRDELLLALPLSRLACPEGCLVAVWCTFNAAHLDFVVRRLLPSWGLPYLTTWYWVKVTKHGEPVRPFHCPHKKPVELLVFGGSAAEALPRDQVLVSVPSSVHSHKPPLSELIKPFVKTSAKCLELFARYLVPGWTSVGNEVLKLQHLALYKPVSS
;
A
#
# COMPACT_ATOMS: atom_id res chain seq x y z
N LEU A 1 -4.56 -16.38 9.90
CA LEU A 1 -4.12 -16.44 8.48
C LEU A 1 -3.06 -17.51 8.38
N THR A 2 -3.30 -18.54 7.56
CA THR A 2 -2.31 -19.58 7.22
C THR A 2 -1.99 -19.41 5.75
N GLY A 3 -0.73 -19.22 5.39
CA GLY A 3 -0.32 -19.02 4.00
C GLY A 3 1.13 -18.56 3.89
N SER A 4 1.73 -18.82 2.73
CA SER A 4 3.05 -18.36 2.32
C SER A 4 2.85 -17.54 1.03
N TYR A 5 3.14 -16.25 1.10
CA TYR A 5 2.87 -15.26 0.06
C TYR A 5 4.17 -14.73 -0.53
N ASP A 6 4.21 -14.62 -1.86
CA ASP A 6 5.35 -14.11 -2.62
C ASP A 6 5.35 -12.58 -2.68
N PHE A 7 4.16 -11.97 -2.62
CA PHE A 7 3.97 -10.53 -2.56
C PHE A 7 2.96 -10.15 -1.50
N ILE A 8 3.31 -9.17 -0.66
CA ILE A 8 2.38 -8.65 0.35
C ILE A 8 2.29 -7.12 0.24
N LEU A 9 1.10 -6.62 -0.07
CA LEU A 9 0.76 -5.21 0.00
C LEU A 9 0.14 -4.89 1.36
N VAL A 10 0.61 -3.83 1.99
CA VAL A 10 0.03 -3.30 3.23
C VAL A 10 -0.41 -1.87 2.96
N ASP A 11 -1.69 -1.55 3.16
CA ASP A 11 -2.20 -0.15 3.13
C ASP A 11 -2.67 0.30 4.52
N PRO A 12 -1.75 0.57 5.47
CA PRO A 12 -2.13 0.96 6.81
C PRO A 12 -3.06 2.18 6.81
N PRO A 13 -4.03 2.24 7.72
CA PRO A 13 -4.88 3.41 7.86
C PRO A 13 -4.09 4.54 8.56
N TRP A 14 -3.08 5.16 7.95
CA TRP A 14 -2.21 6.15 8.59
C TRP A 14 -2.95 7.26 9.35
N GLU A 15 -2.36 7.73 10.46
CA GLU A 15 -2.93 8.85 11.22
C GLU A 15 -2.99 10.12 10.39
N ASN A 16 -4.11 10.82 10.49
CA ASN A 16 -4.21 12.19 10.09
C ASN A 16 -5.11 12.96 11.06
N LYS A 17 -5.04 14.30 11.03
CA LYS A 17 -5.83 15.18 11.91
C LYS A 17 -7.35 14.91 11.87
N SER A 18 -7.86 14.33 10.77
CA SER A 18 -9.26 13.90 10.66
C SER A 18 -9.55 12.53 11.29
N ALA A 19 -8.60 11.60 11.26
CA ALA A 19 -8.73 10.26 11.86
C ALA A 19 -8.69 10.29 13.39
N LYS A 20 -7.93 11.24 13.98
CA LYS A 20 -7.89 11.45 15.44
C LYS A 20 -9.25 11.83 16.06
N ARG A 21 -10.14 12.45 15.28
CA ARG A 21 -11.48 12.88 15.76
C ARG A 21 -12.53 11.76 15.79
N LYS A 22 -12.22 10.54 15.30
CA LYS A 22 -13.22 9.48 15.04
C LYS A 22 -13.06 8.18 15.83
N ARG A 23 -12.12 8.03 16.77
CA ARG A 23 -12.00 6.77 17.56
C ARG A 23 -11.74 6.97 19.05
N SER A 24 -12.71 6.55 19.86
CA SER A 24 -12.52 5.83 21.12
C SER A 24 -12.38 4.32 20.82
N TYR A 25 -11.76 3.54 21.72
CA TYR A 25 -11.63 2.06 21.69
C TYR A 25 -10.47 1.40 20.92
N ALA A 26 -9.27 1.96 20.87
CA ALA A 26 -8.07 1.17 20.57
C ALA A 26 -7.19 1.09 21.83
N THR A 27 -6.95 -0.12 22.33
CA THR A 27 -6.04 -0.39 23.48
C THR A 27 -4.57 -0.31 23.09
N LEU A 28 -4.25 -0.47 21.80
CA LEU A 28 -2.92 -0.31 21.22
C LEU A 28 -2.86 0.90 20.29
N SER A 29 -1.72 1.56 20.24
CA SER A 29 -1.41 2.53 19.19
C SER A 29 -1.35 1.84 17.82
N ARG A 30 -1.47 2.63 16.75
CA ARG A 30 -1.43 2.11 15.38
C ARG A 30 -0.09 1.48 15.04
N ASP A 31 0.99 2.10 15.50
CA ASP A 31 2.35 1.60 15.28
C ASP A 31 2.51 0.23 15.96
N GLU A 32 2.03 0.07 17.18
CA GLU A 32 2.01 -1.23 17.88
C GLU A 32 1.17 -2.28 17.15
N LEU A 33 -0.01 -1.90 16.64
CA LEU A 33 -0.83 -2.80 15.82
C LEU A 33 -0.09 -3.25 14.55
N LEU A 34 0.61 -2.34 13.88
CA LEU A 34 1.38 -2.66 12.67
C LEU A 34 2.59 -3.55 12.98
N LEU A 35 3.30 -3.27 14.07
CA LEU A 35 4.42 -4.08 14.54
C LEU A 35 3.98 -5.49 14.98
N ALA A 36 2.75 -5.64 15.49
CA ALA A 36 2.18 -6.92 15.89
C ALA A 36 1.69 -7.78 14.71
N LEU A 37 1.69 -7.26 13.48
CA LEU A 37 1.28 -8.04 12.32
C LEU A 37 2.27 -9.20 12.08
N PRO A 38 1.78 -10.44 11.89
CA PRO A 38 2.63 -11.62 11.77
C PRO A 38 3.22 -11.76 10.34
N LEU A 39 3.75 -10.69 9.75
CA LEU A 39 4.24 -10.72 8.36
C LEU A 39 5.33 -11.76 8.14
N SER A 40 6.25 -11.93 9.08
CA SER A 40 7.31 -12.96 9.00
C SER A 40 6.77 -14.38 8.87
N ARG A 41 5.54 -14.64 9.35
CA ARG A 41 4.87 -15.95 9.22
C ARG A 41 4.04 -16.08 7.94
N LEU A 42 3.76 -14.97 7.27
CA LEU A 42 2.97 -14.91 6.03
C LEU A 42 3.86 -14.81 4.80
N ALA A 43 5.05 -14.23 4.94
CA ALA A 43 6.05 -14.12 3.90
C ALA A 43 6.59 -15.50 3.49
N CYS A 44 6.74 -15.70 2.19
CA CYS A 44 7.37 -16.88 1.60
C CYS A 44 8.84 -16.96 2.03
N PRO A 45 9.30 -18.07 2.66
CA PRO A 45 10.68 -18.22 3.12
C PRO A 45 11.71 -18.17 1.99
N GLU A 46 11.35 -18.66 0.80
CA GLU A 46 12.19 -18.63 -0.40
C GLU A 46 12.37 -17.21 -0.96
N GLY A 47 11.47 -16.30 -0.58
CA GLY A 47 11.58 -14.88 -0.86
C GLY A 47 10.21 -14.22 -0.98
N CYS A 48 10.09 -13.02 -0.41
CA CYS A 48 8.86 -12.27 -0.39
C CYS A 48 9.17 -10.79 -0.63
N LEU A 49 8.45 -10.19 -1.57
CA LEU A 49 8.44 -8.74 -1.76
C LEU A 49 7.28 -8.14 -0.95
N VAL A 50 7.59 -7.20 -0.07
CA VAL A 50 6.58 -6.48 0.71
C VAL A 50 6.55 -5.03 0.26
N ALA A 51 5.36 -4.51 0.02
CA ALA A 51 5.13 -3.11 -0.32
C ALA A 51 4.20 -2.48 0.72
N VAL A 52 4.57 -1.33 1.25
CA VAL A 52 3.80 -0.59 2.24
C VAL A 52 3.41 0.76 1.65
N TRP A 53 2.12 0.99 1.45
CA TRP A 53 1.63 2.34 1.15
C TRP A 53 1.89 3.22 2.36
N CYS A 54 2.47 4.40 2.12
CA CYS A 54 2.81 5.37 3.13
C CYS A 54 2.42 6.77 2.65
N THR A 55 1.90 7.60 3.56
CA THR A 55 1.70 9.02 3.22
C THR A 55 3.04 9.69 2.98
N PHE A 56 3.07 10.80 2.22
CA PHE A 56 4.24 11.67 2.12
C PHE A 56 4.49 12.47 3.41
N ASN A 57 4.88 11.78 4.48
CA ASN A 57 5.19 12.29 5.81
C ASN A 57 6.48 11.62 6.29
N ALA A 58 7.47 12.43 6.66
CA ALA A 58 8.80 11.95 7.04
C ALA A 58 8.76 10.99 8.24
N ALA A 59 7.90 11.22 9.23
CA ALA A 59 7.79 10.35 10.40
C ALA A 59 7.18 8.98 10.05
N HIS A 60 6.19 8.94 9.16
CA HIS A 60 5.65 7.65 8.68
C HIS A 60 6.68 6.90 7.84
N LEU A 61 7.40 7.58 6.95
CA LEU A 61 8.47 6.97 6.16
C LEU A 61 9.58 6.42 7.06
N ASP A 62 10.03 7.22 8.04
CA ASP A 62 11.04 6.81 9.01
C ASP A 62 10.58 5.59 9.83
N PHE A 63 9.34 5.59 10.30
CA PHE A 63 8.74 4.44 10.98
C PHE A 63 8.74 3.19 10.10
N VAL A 64 8.29 3.29 8.84
CA VAL A 64 8.24 2.13 7.93
C VAL A 64 9.64 1.57 7.70
N VAL A 65 10.61 2.43 7.37
CA VAL A 65 11.97 2.01 6.98
C VAL A 65 12.80 1.55 8.18
N ARG A 66 12.73 2.25 9.32
CA ARG A 66 13.61 2.01 10.47
C ARG A 66 13.03 1.10 11.53
N ARG A 67 11.71 0.90 11.56
CA ARG A 67 11.05 0.10 12.60
C ARG A 67 10.20 -1.03 12.02
N LEU A 68 9.29 -0.71 11.09
CA LEU A 68 8.31 -1.68 10.62
C LEU A 68 8.94 -2.80 9.79
N LEU A 69 9.65 -2.47 8.70
CA LEU A 69 10.34 -3.47 7.87
C LEU A 69 11.37 -4.28 8.69
N PRO A 70 12.23 -3.66 9.53
CA PRO A 70 13.13 -4.41 10.40
C PRO A 70 12.42 -5.34 11.39
N SER A 71 11.27 -4.95 11.95
CA SER A 71 10.49 -5.81 12.87
C SER A 71 9.98 -7.08 12.18
N TRP A 72 9.83 -7.05 10.86
CA TRP A 72 9.47 -8.20 10.04
C TRP A 72 10.68 -8.96 9.49
N GLY A 73 11.90 -8.53 9.82
CA GLY A 73 13.14 -9.10 9.30
C GLY A 73 13.40 -8.78 7.83
N LEU A 74 12.76 -7.73 7.30
CA LEU A 74 12.84 -7.38 5.88
C LEU A 74 13.75 -6.17 5.68
N PRO A 75 14.80 -6.27 4.84
CA PRO A 75 15.62 -5.11 4.50
C PRO A 75 14.82 -4.14 3.62
N TYR A 76 15.07 -2.84 3.77
CA TYR A 76 14.57 -1.83 2.85
C TYR A 76 15.21 -1.99 1.47
N LEU A 77 14.40 -1.88 0.41
CA LEU A 77 14.85 -1.99 -0.98
C LEU A 77 14.80 -0.65 -1.70
N THR A 78 13.60 -0.09 -1.84
CA THR A 78 13.38 1.16 -2.57
C THR A 78 12.05 1.81 -2.20
N THR A 79 11.82 3.01 -2.72
CA THR A 79 10.56 3.72 -2.61
C THR A 79 10.08 4.12 -4.00
N TRP A 80 8.83 3.84 -4.30
CA TRP A 80 8.13 4.39 -5.46
C TRP A 80 7.20 5.52 -5.04
N TYR A 81 6.86 6.38 -5.99
CA TYR A 81 6.05 7.58 -5.76
C TYR A 81 4.79 7.52 -6.60
N TRP A 82 3.62 7.56 -5.96
CA TRP A 82 2.37 7.75 -6.67
C TRP A 82 2.00 9.23 -6.71
N VAL A 83 2.16 9.85 -7.88
CA VAL A 83 1.78 11.23 -8.17
C VAL A 83 0.35 11.28 -8.69
N LYS A 84 -0.46 12.10 -8.05
CA LYS A 84 -1.87 12.30 -8.39
C LYS A 84 -2.03 13.50 -9.30
N VAL A 85 -2.62 13.26 -10.47
CA VAL A 85 -2.87 14.29 -11.47
C VAL A 85 -4.36 14.45 -11.78
N THR A 86 -4.74 15.59 -12.35
CA THR A 86 -6.06 15.82 -12.92
C THR A 86 -6.19 15.06 -14.25
N LYS A 87 -7.40 15.03 -14.81
CA LYS A 87 -7.64 14.49 -16.17
C LYS A 87 -6.85 15.22 -17.27
N HIS A 88 -6.26 16.36 -16.96
CA HIS A 88 -5.43 17.16 -17.86
C HIS A 88 -3.92 16.94 -17.63
N GLY A 89 -3.53 16.03 -16.73
CA GLY A 89 -2.13 15.73 -16.42
C GLY A 89 -1.47 16.68 -15.41
N GLU A 90 -2.19 17.68 -14.90
CA GLU A 90 -1.66 18.61 -13.91
C GLU A 90 -1.72 18.02 -12.49
N PRO A 91 -0.76 18.29 -11.58
CA PRO A 91 -0.85 17.83 -10.20
C PRO A 91 -2.15 18.28 -9.52
N VAL A 92 -2.85 17.37 -8.82
CA VAL A 92 -4.12 17.71 -8.13
C VAL A 92 -3.94 18.78 -7.04
N ARG A 93 -2.71 19.01 -6.60
CA ARG A 93 -2.27 20.10 -5.73
C ARG A 93 -0.83 20.48 -6.08
N PRO A 94 -0.40 21.72 -5.82
CA PRO A 94 1.01 22.10 -5.98
C PRO A 94 1.94 21.30 -5.07
N PHE A 95 3.10 20.89 -5.60
CA PHE A 95 4.12 20.16 -4.83
C PHE A 95 4.70 20.97 -3.66
N HIS A 96 4.70 22.30 -3.74
CA HIS A 96 5.19 23.17 -2.67
C HIS A 96 4.12 23.47 -1.58
N CYS A 97 2.92 22.87 -1.65
CA CYS A 97 1.89 23.09 -0.64
C CYS A 97 2.38 22.63 0.76
N PRO A 98 2.18 23.43 1.83
CA PRO A 98 2.59 23.06 3.20
C PRO A 98 1.71 21.96 3.83
N HIS A 99 0.63 21.58 3.17
CA HIS A 99 -0.30 20.54 3.62
C HIS A 99 -0.10 19.23 2.85
N LYS A 100 -1.18 18.50 2.57
CA LYS A 100 -1.13 17.23 1.84
C LYS A 100 -0.57 17.46 0.43
N LYS A 101 0.59 16.83 0.16
CA LYS A 101 1.20 16.76 -1.16
C LYS A 101 0.34 15.91 -2.11
N PRO A 102 0.43 16.12 -3.44
CA PRO A 102 -0.22 15.26 -4.44
C PRO A 102 0.50 13.91 -4.59
N VAL A 103 1.26 13.47 -3.58
CA VAL A 103 2.13 12.29 -3.64
C VAL A 103 1.83 11.36 -2.47
N GLU A 104 1.83 10.06 -2.73
CA GLU A 104 1.96 9.01 -1.73
C GLU A 104 3.16 8.12 -2.07
N LEU A 105 3.69 7.45 -1.05
CA LEU A 105 4.87 6.60 -1.15
C LEU A 105 4.44 5.13 -1.17
N LEU A 106 5.16 4.32 -1.91
CA LEU A 106 5.08 2.86 -1.83
C LEU A 106 6.48 2.36 -1.48
N VAL A 107 6.67 1.99 -0.21
CA VAL A 107 7.97 1.61 0.34
C VAL A 107 8.11 0.09 0.23
N PHE A 108 9.19 -0.37 -0.39
CA PHE A 108 9.46 -1.78 -0.62
C PHE A 108 10.50 -2.33 0.35
N GLY A 109 10.26 -3.54 0.83
CA GLY A 109 11.20 -4.33 1.62
C GLY A 109 11.15 -5.81 1.29
N GLY A 110 12.17 -6.56 1.69
CA GLY A 110 12.25 -8.01 1.51
C GLY A 110 13.30 -8.44 0.51
N SER A 111 13.09 -9.56 -0.17
CA SER A 111 14.07 -10.18 -1.07
C SER A 111 13.62 -10.07 -2.54
N ALA A 112 13.96 -8.95 -3.16
CA ALA A 112 13.87 -8.73 -4.62
C ALA A 112 14.82 -7.59 -5.08
N ALA A 113 15.84 -7.28 -4.27
CA ALA A 113 16.56 -6.01 -4.28
C ALA A 113 17.15 -5.62 -5.64
N GLU A 114 17.61 -6.59 -6.41
CA GLU A 114 18.36 -6.35 -7.64
C GLU A 114 17.47 -6.04 -8.85
N ALA A 115 16.17 -6.35 -8.79
CA ALA A 115 15.26 -6.17 -9.91
C ALA A 115 14.40 -4.90 -9.81
N LEU A 116 14.14 -4.38 -8.61
CA LEU A 116 13.21 -3.25 -8.44
C LEU A 116 13.86 -1.92 -8.83
N PRO A 117 13.26 -1.16 -9.76
CA PRO A 117 13.76 0.16 -10.12
C PRO A 117 13.68 1.11 -8.92
N ARG A 118 14.74 1.89 -8.75
CA ARG A 118 14.76 2.98 -7.76
C ARG A 118 13.95 4.17 -8.24
N ASP A 119 13.27 4.80 -7.30
CA ASP A 119 12.55 6.07 -7.50
C ASP A 119 11.51 6.06 -8.63
N GLN A 120 10.88 4.91 -8.90
CA GLN A 120 9.85 4.81 -9.91
C GLN A 120 8.64 5.68 -9.56
N VAL A 121 8.11 6.37 -10.58
CA VAL A 121 6.95 7.27 -10.44
C VAL A 121 5.74 6.67 -11.15
N LEU A 122 4.68 6.42 -10.38
CA LEU A 122 3.36 6.08 -10.88
C LEU A 122 2.55 7.37 -10.99
N VAL A 123 1.94 7.62 -12.14
CA VAL A 123 1.08 8.80 -12.35
C VAL A 123 -0.33 8.33 -12.68
N SER A 124 -1.32 8.79 -11.92
CA SER A 124 -2.72 8.50 -12.25
C SER A 124 -3.69 9.56 -11.73
N VAL A 125 -4.88 9.57 -12.33
CA VAL A 125 -6.02 10.33 -11.81
C VAL A 125 -6.56 9.58 -10.58
N PRO A 126 -6.60 10.20 -9.39
CA PRO A 126 -7.08 9.52 -8.21
C PRO A 126 -8.58 9.27 -8.31
N SER A 127 -9.02 8.16 -7.74
CA SER A 127 -10.44 7.85 -7.56
C SER A 127 -11.13 8.92 -6.70
N SER A 128 -12.40 9.19 -7.02
CA SER A 128 -13.28 10.03 -6.17
C SER A 128 -13.53 9.40 -4.80
N VAL A 129 -13.45 8.07 -4.71
CA VAL A 129 -13.53 7.34 -3.46
C VAL A 129 -12.25 7.54 -2.65
N HIS A 130 -12.40 8.03 -1.42
CA HIS A 130 -11.29 8.32 -0.52
C HIS A 130 -10.41 7.09 -0.27
N SER A 131 -9.08 7.26 -0.38
CA SER A 131 -8.07 6.22 -0.16
C SER A 131 -8.26 4.96 -1.02
N HIS A 132 -8.71 5.13 -2.27
CA HIS A 132 -8.67 4.09 -3.29
C HIS A 132 -7.39 4.27 -4.11
N LYS A 133 -6.41 3.39 -3.85
CA LYS A 133 -5.10 3.37 -4.51
C LYS A 133 -5.20 2.75 -5.90
N PRO A 134 -4.30 3.09 -6.85
CA PRO A 134 -4.25 2.40 -8.13
C PRO A 134 -3.90 0.92 -7.91
N PRO A 135 -4.47 0.00 -8.72
CA PRO A 135 -4.10 -1.40 -8.66
C PRO A 135 -2.63 -1.56 -9.08
N LEU A 136 -1.89 -2.39 -8.35
CA LEU A 136 -0.45 -2.58 -8.55
C LEU A 136 -0.12 -3.87 -9.33
N SER A 137 -1.12 -4.71 -9.61
CA SER A 137 -0.93 -6.06 -10.14
C SER A 137 -0.06 -6.09 -11.40
N GLU A 138 -0.35 -5.25 -12.40
CA GLU A 138 0.47 -5.21 -13.63
C GLU A 138 1.88 -4.66 -13.41
N LEU A 139 2.04 -3.76 -12.43
CA LEU A 139 3.32 -3.13 -12.14
C LEU A 139 4.25 -4.05 -11.35
N ILE A 140 3.70 -4.93 -10.52
CA ILE A 140 4.49 -5.85 -9.70
C ILE A 140 4.80 -7.17 -10.41
N LYS A 141 4.02 -7.54 -11.44
CA LYS A 141 4.19 -8.78 -12.24
C LYS A 141 5.63 -9.04 -12.69
N PRO A 142 6.40 -8.06 -13.19
CA PRO A 142 7.78 -8.31 -13.63
C PRO A 142 8.74 -8.69 -12.49
N PHE A 143 8.37 -8.42 -11.24
CA PHE A 143 9.23 -8.58 -10.06
C PHE A 143 8.81 -9.75 -9.17
N VAL A 144 7.80 -10.50 -9.58
CA VAL A 144 7.29 -11.67 -8.86
C VAL A 144 7.09 -12.82 -9.85
N LYS A 145 7.11 -14.07 -9.37
CA LYS A 145 6.88 -15.23 -10.23
C LYS A 145 5.46 -15.22 -10.81
N THR A 146 5.26 -15.82 -11.98
CA THR A 146 3.93 -15.87 -12.66
C THR A 146 2.82 -16.46 -11.78
N SER A 147 3.15 -17.42 -10.90
CA SER A 147 2.23 -18.06 -9.96
C SER A 147 2.28 -17.45 -8.55
N ALA A 148 2.71 -16.18 -8.43
CA ALA A 148 2.86 -15.50 -7.15
C ALA A 148 1.54 -15.47 -6.36
N LYS A 149 1.61 -15.91 -5.11
CA LYS A 149 0.53 -15.73 -4.15
C LYS A 149 0.63 -14.33 -3.58
N CYS A 150 -0.37 -13.50 -3.88
CA CYS A 150 -0.41 -12.11 -3.42
C CYS A 150 -1.39 -11.95 -2.25
N LEU A 151 -1.01 -11.13 -1.27
CA LEU A 151 -1.83 -10.74 -0.13
C LEU A 151 -1.95 -9.21 -0.07
N GLU A 152 -3.15 -8.71 0.18
CA GLU A 152 -3.38 -7.31 0.56
C GLU A 152 -3.93 -7.24 1.99
N LEU A 153 -3.19 -6.56 2.87
CA LEU A 153 -3.59 -6.23 4.24
C LEU A 153 -4.20 -4.83 4.30
N PHE A 154 -5.25 -4.69 5.10
CA PHE A 154 -6.12 -3.51 5.17
C PHE A 154 -6.88 -3.23 3.86
N ALA A 155 -7.13 -4.27 3.08
CA ALA A 155 -7.81 -4.19 1.79
C ALA A 155 -9.22 -3.60 1.92
N ARG A 156 -9.64 -2.88 0.87
CA ARG A 156 -10.95 -2.23 0.77
C ARG A 156 -11.77 -2.69 -0.43
N TYR A 157 -11.16 -3.51 -1.27
CA TYR A 157 -11.75 -4.10 -2.47
C TYR A 157 -11.02 -5.41 -2.78
N LEU A 158 -11.57 -6.18 -3.71
CA LEU A 158 -10.97 -7.43 -4.15
C LEU A 158 -10.16 -7.18 -5.42
N VAL A 159 -8.93 -7.67 -5.43
CA VAL A 159 -8.08 -7.74 -6.62
C VAL A 159 -8.08 -9.19 -7.12
N PRO A 160 -8.40 -9.46 -8.40
CA PRO A 160 -8.41 -10.82 -8.93
C PRO A 160 -7.08 -11.55 -8.67
N GLY A 161 -7.16 -12.76 -8.12
CA GLY A 161 -5.99 -13.60 -7.81
C GLY A 161 -5.27 -13.26 -6.50
N TRP A 162 -5.75 -12.28 -5.73
CA TRP A 162 -5.14 -11.88 -4.45
C TRP A 162 -5.99 -12.34 -3.28
N THR A 163 -5.34 -12.68 -2.16
CA THR A 163 -6.02 -12.75 -0.86
C THR A 163 -6.16 -11.34 -0.31
N SER A 164 -7.37 -10.93 0.07
CA SER A 164 -7.63 -9.61 0.66
C SER A 164 -8.08 -9.75 2.11
N VAL A 165 -7.44 -9.01 3.02
CA VAL A 165 -7.75 -9.02 4.46
C VAL A 165 -7.95 -7.60 4.95
N GLY A 166 -9.09 -7.34 5.59
CA GLY A 166 -9.42 -6.03 6.16
C GLY A 166 -10.87 -5.97 6.60
N ASN A 167 -11.21 -4.91 7.35
CA ASN A 167 -12.58 -4.72 7.83
C ASN A 167 -13.53 -4.18 6.75
N GLU A 168 -12.98 -3.75 5.61
CA GLU A 168 -13.72 -3.08 4.53
C GLU A 168 -13.52 -3.78 3.18
N VAL A 169 -13.14 -5.07 3.14
CA VAL A 169 -12.74 -5.79 1.91
C VAL A 169 -13.77 -5.71 0.78
N LEU A 170 -15.06 -5.65 1.09
CA LEU A 170 -16.13 -5.55 0.08
C LEU A 170 -16.60 -4.11 -0.19
N LYS A 171 -15.96 -3.10 0.40
CA LYS A 171 -16.45 -1.71 0.38
C LYS A 171 -16.57 -1.14 -1.03
N LEU A 172 -15.65 -1.51 -1.93
CA LEU A 172 -15.73 -1.07 -3.32
C LEU A 172 -16.39 -2.11 -4.25
N GLN A 173 -16.96 -3.20 -3.74
CA GLN A 173 -17.59 -4.24 -4.56
C GLN A 173 -19.07 -3.96 -4.83
N HIS A 174 -19.40 -2.76 -5.30
CA HIS A 174 -20.77 -2.35 -5.61
C HIS A 174 -20.89 -1.72 -6.99
N LEU A 175 -21.87 -2.16 -7.79
CA LEU A 175 -22.06 -1.72 -9.19
C LEU A 175 -22.21 -0.20 -9.32
N ALA A 176 -22.84 0.47 -8.36
CA ALA A 176 -22.99 1.93 -8.38
C ALA A 176 -21.66 2.72 -8.37
N LEU A 177 -20.52 2.07 -8.06
CA LEU A 177 -19.20 2.69 -8.08
C LEU A 177 -18.53 2.62 -9.46
N TYR A 178 -19.06 1.81 -10.39
CA TYR A 178 -18.44 1.55 -11.68
C TYR A 178 -19.39 1.84 -12.83
N LYS A 179 -18.83 2.32 -13.94
CA LYS A 179 -19.53 2.37 -15.21
C LYS A 179 -19.22 1.09 -15.98
N PRO A 180 -20.22 0.40 -16.55
CA PRO A 180 -19.97 -0.67 -17.49
C PRO A 180 -19.06 -0.16 -18.61
N VAL A 181 -18.04 -0.94 -18.96
CA VAL A 181 -17.25 -0.68 -20.16
C VAL A 181 -18.06 -1.25 -21.31
N SER A 182 -18.61 -0.39 -22.17
CA SER A 182 -19.25 -0.81 -23.41
C SER A 182 -18.21 -1.54 -24.25
N SER A 183 -18.55 -2.76 -24.69
CA SER A 183 -17.74 -3.56 -25.62
C SER A 183 -17.82 -3.00 -27.03
#